data_AF-A0A560UVM1-F1
#
_entry.id   AF-A0A560UVM1-F1
#
_cell.length_a   1.000
_cell.length_b   1.000
_cell.length_c   1.000
_cell.angle_alpha   90.00
_cell.angle_beta   90.00
_cell.angle_gamma   90.00
#
_symmetry.space_group_name_H-M   'P 1'
#
loop_
_entity.id
_entity.type
_entity.pdbx_description
1 polymer ?
#
loop_
_entity_poly.entity_id
_entity_poly.type
_entity_poly.pdbx_seq_one_letter_code
_entity_poly.pdbx_strand_id
1 'polypeptide(L)' 'MITPVDIVHSFYAEPERGDAPRALALMADDIEWTTMWYCQVKECGPQAVAEDGRFNESLQQPGIVYRPET' A
#
# COMPACT_ATOMS: atom_id res chain seq x y z
N MET A 1 15.75 7.13 -15.48
CA MET A 1 14.82 7.94 -14.64
C MET A 1 13.71 6.99 -14.25
N ILE A 2 13.42 6.85 -12.96
CA ILE A 2 12.29 6.03 -12.49
C ILE A 2 11.01 6.81 -12.80
N THR A 3 10.02 6.17 -13.41
CA THR A 3 8.71 6.78 -13.67
C THR A 3 7.76 6.49 -12.50
N PRO A 4 6.68 7.28 -12.34
CA PRO A 4 5.64 6.95 -11.36
C PRO A 4 5.06 5.54 -11.55
N VAL A 5 4.95 5.08 -12.80
CA VAL A 5 4.46 3.73 -13.12
C VAL A 5 5.42 2.65 -12.61
N ASP A 6 6.73 2.86 -12.73
CA ASP A 6 7.74 1.91 -12.21
C ASP A 6 7.69 1.82 -10.68
N ILE A 7 7.41 2.93 -10.00
CA ILE A 7 7.26 2.98 -8.53
C ILE A 7 6.04 2.15 -8.11
N VAL A 8 4.90 2.35 -8.77
CA VAL A 8 3.67 1.60 -8.48
C VAL A 8 3.86 0.10 -8.71
N HIS A 9 4.48 -0.30 -9.83
CA HIS A 9 4.76 -1.71 -10.08
C HIS A 9 5.68 -2.33 -9.04
N SER A 10 6.75 -1.62 -8.67
CA SER A 10 7.69 -2.10 -7.64
C SER A 10 6.98 -2.21 -6.29
N PHE A 11 6.17 -1.22 -5.92
CA PHE A 11 5.42 -1.21 -4.66
C PHE A 11 4.53 -2.44 -4.47
N TYR A 12 3.83 -2.89 -5.51
CA TYR A 12 3.00 -4.10 -5.44
C TYR A 12 3.78 -5.41 -5.59
N ALA A 13 4.93 -5.41 -6.27
CA ALA A 13 5.72 -6.62 -6.52
C ALA A 13 6.51 -7.10 -5.30
N GLU A 14 6.97 -6.19 -4.42
CA GLU A 14 7.78 -6.59 -3.26
C GLU A 14 6.98 -7.35 -2.18
N PRO A 15 5.73 -6.98 -1.84
CA PRO A 15 4.88 -7.74 -0.94
C PRO A 15 4.50 -9.13 -1.48
N GLU A 16 4.29 -9.26 -2.81
CA GLU A 16 4.07 -10.57 -3.46
C GLU A 16 5.28 -11.50 -3.30
N ARG A 17 6.48 -10.94 -3.14
CA ARG A 17 7.73 -11.66 -2.88
C ARG A 17 8.00 -11.89 -1.39
N GLY A 18 7.11 -11.42 -0.51
CA GLY A 18 7.29 -11.48 0.95
C GLY A 18 8.20 -10.38 1.52
N ASP A 19 8.55 -9.36 0.74
CA ASP A 19 9.43 -8.26 1.14
C ASP A 19 8.64 -6.95 1.34
N ALA A 20 7.76 -6.97 2.34
CA ALA A 20 7.00 -5.79 2.75
C ALA A 20 7.86 -4.59 3.17
N PRO A 21 9.02 -4.75 3.86
CA PRO A 21 9.90 -3.62 4.17
C PRO A 21 10.39 -2.87 2.93
N ARG A 22 10.66 -3.58 1.84
CA ARG A 22 11.10 -2.97 0.58
C ARG A 22 9.98 -2.20 -0.13
N ALA A 23 8.72 -2.60 0.05
CA ALA A 23 7.57 -1.81 -0.40
C ALA A 23 7.42 -0.50 0.39
N LEU A 24 7.57 -0.58 1.72
CA LEU A 24 7.50 0.59 2.61
C LEU A 24 8.61 1.60 2.34
N ALA A 25 9.81 1.13 1.93
CA ALA A 25 10.92 2.00 1.55
C ALA A 25 10.67 2.86 0.30
N LEU A 26 9.61 2.56 -0.47
CA LEU A 26 9.20 3.36 -1.63
C LEU A 26 8.21 4.49 -1.26
N MET A 27 7.72 4.50 -0.02
CA MET A 27 6.81 5.54 0.47
C MET A 27 7.59 6.80 0.86
N ALA A 28 6.93 7.95 0.71
CA ALA A 28 7.43 9.21 1.26
C ALA A 28 7.26 9.23 2.78
N ASP A 29 8.13 9.98 3.47
CA ASP A 29 8.09 10.12 4.94
C ASP A 29 6.77 10.75 5.43
N ASP A 30 6.14 11.58 4.59
CA ASP A 30 4.88 12.27 4.85
C ASP A 30 3.66 11.57 4.23
N ILE A 31 3.78 10.30 3.83
CA ILE A 31 2.66 9.58 3.22
C ILE A 31 1.47 9.49 4.19
N GLU A 32 0.29 9.87 3.68
CA GLU A 32 -0.99 9.59 4.32
C GLU A 32 -1.56 8.31 3.72
N TRP A 33 -1.77 7.29 4.56
CA TRP A 33 -2.32 6.00 4.12
C TRP A 33 -3.79 5.88 4.53
N THR A 34 -4.67 6.03 3.56
CA THR A 34 -6.12 5.83 3.72
C THR A 34 -6.56 4.63 2.91
N THR A 35 -7.24 3.69 3.56
CA THR A 35 -7.87 2.55 2.89
C THR A 35 -9.37 2.58 3.13
N MET A 36 -10.11 1.78 2.36
CA MET A 36 -11.57 1.84 2.39
C MET A 36 -12.18 1.48 3.76
N TRP A 37 -13.23 2.24 4.07
CA TRP A 37 -14.25 2.11 5.11
C TRP A 37 -13.83 2.30 6.58
N TYR A 38 -12.75 1.70 7.09
CA TYR A 38 -12.43 1.80 8.54
C TYR A 38 -10.95 1.68 8.94
N CYS A 39 -10.01 1.58 7.99
CA CYS A 39 -8.58 1.44 8.30
C CYS A 39 -7.82 2.69 7.86
N GLN A 40 -8.08 3.80 8.56
CA GLN A 40 -7.25 5.00 8.47
C GLN A 40 -6.08 4.81 9.45
N VAL A 41 -4.86 4.87 8.92
CA VAL A 41 -3.67 5.01 9.75
C VAL A 41 -3.70 6.43 10.31
N LYS A 42 -3.73 6.57 11.64
CA LYS A 42 -3.89 7.89 12.29
C LYS A 42 -2.64 8.75 12.21
N GLU A 43 -1.49 8.14 11.94
CA GLU A 43 -0.19 8.79 11.86
C GLU A 43 0.36 8.65 10.43
N CYS A 44 1.15 9.63 10.01
CA CYS A 44 1.78 9.61 8.69
C CYS A 44 3.05 8.77 8.69
N GLY A 45 3.46 8.35 7.51
CA GLY A 45 4.78 7.79 7.27
C GLY A 45 4.83 6.26 7.23
N PRO A 46 5.91 5.69 6.67
CA PRO A 46 6.02 4.26 6.41
C PRO A 46 5.97 3.40 7.69
N GLN A 47 6.47 3.92 8.81
CA GLN A 47 6.43 3.23 10.10
C GLN A 47 5.00 3.07 10.62
N ALA A 48 4.20 4.13 10.56
CA ALA A 48 2.80 4.08 10.98
C ALA A 48 1.99 3.09 10.14
N VAL A 49 2.29 3.01 8.84
CA VAL A 49 1.70 2.01 7.93
C VAL A 49 2.11 0.58 8.31
N ALA A 50 3.37 0.36 8.69
CA ALA A 50 3.86 -0.95 9.13
C ALA A 50 3.20 -1.42 10.43
N GLU A 51 2.96 -0.48 11.37
CA GLU A 51 2.42 -0.76 12.71
C GLU A 51 0.89 -0.99 12.72
N ASP A 52 0.14 -0.51 11.72
CA ASP A 52 -1.32 -0.72 11.65
C ASP A 52 -1.71 -2.21 11.49
N GLY A 53 -0.75 -3.10 11.20
CA GLY A 53 -0.93 -4.55 11.13
C GLY A 53 -1.76 -5.04 9.93
N ARG A 54 -2.53 -4.15 9.31
CA ARG A 54 -3.41 -4.40 8.16
C ARG A 54 -2.77 -4.06 6.81
N PHE A 55 -1.53 -3.57 6.79
CA PHE A 55 -0.85 -3.22 5.53
C PHE A 55 -0.78 -4.42 4.58
N ASN A 56 -0.24 -5.55 5.04
CA ASN A 56 -0.17 -6.77 4.23
C ASN A 56 -1.57 -7.31 3.89
N GLU A 57 -2.53 -7.20 4.81
CA GLU A 57 -3.92 -7.63 4.55
C GLU A 57 -4.57 -6.78 3.46
N SER A 58 -4.35 -5.46 3.46
CA SER A 58 -4.88 -4.52 2.47
C SER A 58 -4.32 -4.74 1.07
N LEU A 59 -3.10 -5.26 0.97
CA LEU A 59 -2.45 -5.63 -0.28
C LEU A 59 -2.89 -7.01 -0.79
N GLN A 60 -3.38 -7.88 0.10
CA GLN A 60 -3.89 -9.21 -0.23
C GLN A 60 -5.40 -9.25 -0.48
N GLN A 61 -6.13 -8.16 -0.24
CA GLN A 61 -7.54 -8.12 -0.63
C GLN A 61 -7.63 -8.20 -2.15
N PRO A 62 -8.26 -9.26 -2.71
CA PRO A 62 -8.48 -9.34 -4.15
C PRO A 62 -9.25 -8.09 -4.54
N GLY A 63 -8.70 -7.38 -5.53
CA GLY A 63 -9.16 -6.05 -5.91
C GLY A 63 -10.67 -5.95 -5.91
N ILE A 64 -11.16 -4.81 -5.45
CA ILE A 64 -12.49 -4.36 -5.83
C ILE A 64 -12.47 -4.33 -7.37
N VAL A 65 -12.95 -5.40 -7.97
CA VAL A 65 -13.34 -5.43 -9.37
C VAL A 65 -14.45 -4.41 -9.41
N TYR A 66 -14.14 -3.22 -9.91
CA TYR A 66 -15.15 -2.26 -10.32
C TYR A 66 -16.03 -2.99 -11.35
N ARG A 67 -17.18 -3.48 -10.90
CA ARG A 67 -18.27 -3.92 -11.74
C ARG A 67 -19.20 -2.71 -11.85
N PRO A 68 -19.18 -1.96 -12.97
CA PRO A 68 -20.22 -0.97 -13.19
C PRO A 68 -21.54 -1.71 -13.24
N GLU A 69 -22.50 -1.29 -12.41
CA GLU A 69 -23.84 -1.85 -12.45
C GLU A 69 -24.47 -1.53 -13.82
N THR A 70 -24.93 -2.58 -14.50
CA THR A 70 -25.76 -2.50 -15.71
C THR A 70 -27.21 -2.21 -15.35
#